data_AF-A0A7Z9RWX4-F1
#
_entry.id   AF-A0A7Z9RWX4-F1
#
_cell.length_a   1.000
_cell.length_b   1.000
_cell.length_c   1.000
_cell.angle_alpha   90.00
_cell.angle_beta   90.00
_cell.angle_gamma   90.00
#
_symmetry.space_group_name_H-M   'P 1'
#
loop_
_entity.id
_entity.type
_entity.pdbx_description
1 polymer ?
#
loop_
_entity_poly.entity_id
_entity_poly.type
_entity_poly.pdbx_seq_one_letter_code
_entity_poly.pdbx_strand_id
1 'polypeptide(L)' 'MEGVPGTAKTLMVQSVAHAIELQFGRVQFTIDLLPSDIIGSEILDKDSGEFRVHKGPIFTNLLLADEIN' A
#
# COMPACT_ATOMS: atom_id res chain seq x y z
N MET A 1 20.71 18.92 -6.81
CA MET A 1 20.10 17.62 -6.49
C MET A 1 18.63 17.89 -6.25
N GLU A 2 17.86 17.94 -7.32
CA GLU A 2 16.42 18.22 -7.27
C GLU A 2 15.73 16.92 -6.84
N GLY A 3 15.30 16.87 -5.58
CA GLY A 3 14.60 15.71 -5.02
C GLY A 3 13.21 15.58 -5.62
N VAL A 4 12.88 14.38 -6.09
CA VAL A 4 11.59 14.03 -6.68
C VAL A 4 10.46 14.42 -5.71
N PRO A 5 9.43 15.17 -6.14
CA PRO A 5 8.34 15.57 -5.26
C PRO A 5 7.72 14.34 -4.58
N GLY A 6 7.52 14.41 -3.26
CA GLY A 6 6.95 13.31 -2.46
C GLY A 6 7.95 12.40 -1.75
N THR A 7 9.25 12.49 -2.06
CA THR A 7 10.30 11.64 -1.43
C THR A 7 10.51 11.93 0.05
N ALA A 8 10.57 13.20 0.47
CA ALA A 8 10.84 13.53 1.87
C ALA A 8 9.74 13.02 2.83
N LYS A 9 8.46 13.21 2.47
CA LYS A 9 7.32 12.76 3.27
C LYS A 9 7.26 11.24 3.32
N THR A 10 7.42 10.58 2.17
CA THR A 10 7.43 9.11 2.08
C THR A 10 8.58 8.51 2.89
N LEU A 11 9.80 9.04 2.71
CA LEU A 11 10.99 8.57 3.42
C LEU A 11 10.88 8.80 4.93
N MET A 12 10.34 9.94 5.36
CA MET A 12 10.14 10.24 6.78
C MET A 12 9.16 9.26 7.42
N VAL A 13 8.00 9.04 6.80
CA VAL A 13 6.98 8.12 7.32
C VAL A 13 7.49 6.67 7.31
N GLN A 14 8.19 6.26 6.25
CA GLN A 14 8.82 4.94 6.15
C GLN A 14 9.92 4.74 7.20
N SER A 15 10.75 5.76 7.45
CA SER A 15 11.83 5.70 8.46
C SER A 15 11.27 5.60 9.87
N VAL A 16 10.18 6.32 10.17
CA VAL A 16 9.47 6.19 11.44
C VAL A 16 8.91 4.77 11.58
N ALA A 17 8.16 4.27 10.59
CA ALA A 17 7.61 2.92 10.64
C ALA A 17 8.70 1.86 10.87
N HIS A 18 9.84 1.99 10.20
CA HIS A 18 10.97 1.08 10.37
C HIS A 18 11.58 1.16 11.78
N ALA A 19 11.72 2.35 12.34
CA ALA A 19 12.28 2.56 13.68
C ALA A 19 11.42 1.98 14.81
N ILE A 20 10.11 1.80 14.58
CA ILE A 20 9.16 1.21 15.53
C ILE A 20 8.54 -0.10 15.04
N GLU A 21 9.19 -0.77 14.09
CA GLU A 21 8.83 -2.11 13.58
C GLU A 21 7.38 -2.23 13.08
N LEU A 22 6.83 -1.16 12.50
CA LEU A 22 5.51 -1.15 11.90
C LEU A 22 5.56 -1.60 10.44
N GLN A 23 4.58 -2.42 10.06
CA GLN A 23 4.27 -2.64 8.65
C GLN A 23 3.83 -1.32 8.04
N PHE A 24 4.42 -0.98 6.89
CA PHE A 24 4.12 0.24 6.14
C PHE A 24 3.50 -0.11 4.78
N GLY A 25 2.40 0.55 4.45
CA GLY A 25 1.74 0.46 3.16
C GLY A 25 1.56 1.85 2.55
N ARG A 26 1.39 1.91 1.23
CA ARG A 26 1.15 3.15 0.50
C ARG A 26 0.08 2.94 -0.57
N VAL A 27 -0.85 3.90 -0.68
CA VAL A 27 -1.87 3.95 -1.72
C VAL A 27 -1.85 5.34 -2.36
N GLN A 28 -1.79 5.36 -3.69
CA GLN A 28 -2.02 6.56 -4.47
C GLN A 28 -3.49 6.56 -4.88
N PHE A 29 -4.28 7.50 -4.39
CA PHE A 29 -5.67 7.63 -4.79
C PHE A 29 -5.73 8.22 -6.20
N THR A 30 -6.53 7.56 -7.04
CA THR A 30 -6.86 7.95 -8.41
C THR A 30 -8.34 7.68 -8.64
N ILE A 31 -8.96 8.38 -9.60
CA ILE A 31 -10.41 8.29 -9.83
C ILE A 31 -10.88 6.91 -10.32
N ASP A 32 -9.96 6.09 -10.80
CA ASP A 32 -10.18 4.74 -11.31
C ASP A 32 -9.86 3.64 -10.29
N LEU A 33 -9.38 4.01 -9.08
CA LEU A 33 -9.05 3.07 -8.03
C LEU A 33 -10.31 2.30 -7.57
N LEU A 34 -10.28 0.97 -7.66
CA LEU A 34 -11.38 0.11 -7.22
C LEU A 34 -11.23 -0.23 -5.73
N PRO A 35 -12.33 -0.51 -5.01
CA PRO A 35 -12.24 -0.99 -3.63
C PRO A 35 -11.38 -2.25 -3.47
N SER A 36 -11.34 -3.12 -4.48
CA SER A 36 -10.47 -4.30 -4.53
C SER A 36 -8.98 -3.97 -4.57
N ASP A 37 -8.60 -2.79 -5.06
CA ASP A 37 -7.19 -2.37 -5.09
C ASP A 37 -6.71 -1.90 -3.71
N ILE A 38 -7.64 -1.54 -2.81
CA ILE A 38 -7.35 -1.14 -1.43
C ILE A 38 -7.47 -2.34 -0.47
N ILE A 39 -8.57 -3.08 -0.58
CA ILE A 39 -8.91 -4.19 0.33
C ILE A 39 -8.22 -5.48 -0.13
N GLY A 40 -7.99 -5.65 -1.42
CA GLY A 40 -7.52 -6.89 -2.00
C GLY A 40 -8.62 -7.68 -2.70
N SER A 41 -8.24 -8.83 -3.25
CA SER A 41 -9.10 -9.69 -4.07
C SER A 41 -8.75 -11.16 -3.90
N GLU A 42 -9.66 -12.05 -4.28
CA GLU A 42 -9.34 -13.46 -4.40
C GLU A 42 -8.62 -13.73 -5.72
N ILE A 43 -7.47 -14.39 -5.62
CA ILE A 43 -6.68 -14.84 -6.77
C ILE A 43 -6.74 -16.37 -6.84
N LEU A 44 -6.88 -16.91 -8.04
CA LEU A 44 -6.73 -18.34 -8.27
C LEU A 44 -5.24 -18.69 -8.25
N ASP A 45 -4.83 -19.48 -7.26
CA ASP A 45 -3.51 -20.06 -7.23
C ASP A 45 -3.41 -21.12 -8.34
N LYS A 46 -2.55 -20.86 -9.33
CA LYS A 46 -2.43 -21.73 -10.51
C LYS A 46 -1.81 -23.09 -10.19
N ASP A 47 -1.07 -23.19 -9.09
CA ASP A 47 -0.37 -24.41 -8.72
C ASP A 47 -1.29 -25.33 -7.91
N SER A 48 -2.10 -24.76 -7.00
CA SER A 48 -3.04 -25.56 -6.18
C SER A 48 -4.47 -25.65 -6.74
N GLY A 49 -4.86 -24.75 -7.65
CA GLY A 49 -6.24 -24.63 -8.14
C GLY A 49 -7.22 -24.06 -7.12
N GLU A 50 -6.72 -23.50 -6.01
CA GLU A 50 -7.54 -22.94 -4.94
C GLU A 50 -7.60 -21.41 -5.03
N PHE A 51 -8.71 -20.84 -4.58
CA PHE A 51 -8.81 -19.39 -4.39
C PHE A 51 -8.10 -18.98 -3.10
N ARG A 52 -7.22 -17.98 -3.20
CA ARG A 52 -6.52 -17.38 -2.06
C ARG A 52 -6.79 -15.89 -2.01
N VAL A 53 -7.05 -15.38 -0.81
CA VAL A 53 -7.23 -13.93 -0.60
C VAL A 53 -5.87 -13.25 -0.67
N HIS A 54 -5.67 -12.40 -1.67
CA HIS A 54 -4.56 -11.47 -1.73
C HIS A 54 -4.97 -10.18 -1.01
N LYS A 55 -4.39 -9.93 0.17
CA LYS A 55 -4.69 -8.74 0.98
C LYS A 55 -4.16 -7.49 0.30
N GLY A 56 -4.99 -6.46 0.22
CA GLY A 56 -4.62 -5.17 -0.31
C GLY A 56 -3.74 -4.33 0.63
N PRO A 57 -3.30 -3.16 0.19
CA PRO A 57 -2.34 -2.30 0.90
C PRO A 57 -2.86 -1.74 2.23
N ILE A 58 -4.17 -1.78 2.49
CA ILE A 58 -4.75 -1.31 3.76
C ILE A 58 -4.40 -2.21 4.96
N PHE A 59 -3.95 -3.45 4.72
CA PHE A 59 -3.58 -4.41 5.75
C PHE A 59 -2.15 -4.15 6.26
N THR A 60 -1.97 -3.00 6.89
CA THR A 60 -0.70 -2.48 7.37
C THR A 60 -0.89 -1.70 8.68
N ASN A 61 0.17 -1.45 9.45
CA ASN A 61 0.06 -0.65 10.67
C ASN A 61 0.06 0.85 10.38
N LEU A 62 0.76 1.25 9.32
CA LEU A 62 0.85 2.63 8.87
C LEU A 62 0.61 2.72 7.36
N LEU A 63 -0.43 3.45 6.96
CA LEU A 63 -0.81 3.63 5.57
C LEU A 63 -0.58 5.09 5.14
N LEU A 64 0.25 5.30 4.11
CA LEU A 64 0.36 6.59 3.43
C LEU A 64 -0.66 6.64 2.28
N ALA A 65 -1.67 7.49 2.42
CA ALA A 65 -2.64 7.79 1.36
C ALA A 65 -2.29 9.10 0.67
N ASP A 66 -1.82 9.04 -0.58
CA ASP A 66 -1.52 10.20 -1.42
C ASP A 66 -2.74 10.57 -2.29
N GLU A 67 -3.00 11.87 -2.52
CA GLU A 67 -4.07 12.43 -3.38
C GLU A 67 -5.50 11.94 -3.06
N ILE A 68 -5.88 11.85 -1.78
CA ILE A 68 -7.23 11.44 -1.35
C ILE A 68 -8.36 12.43 -1.72
N ASN A 69 -7.98 13.63 -2.18
CA ASN A 69 -8.83 14.80 -2.43
C ASN A 69 -9.73 14.69 -3.65
#